data_AF-A0A1M6J4R3-F1
#
_entry.id   AF-A0A1M6J4R3-F1
#
_cell.length_a   1.000
_cell.length_b   1.000
_cell.length_c   1.000
_cell.angle_alpha   90.00
_cell.angle_beta   90.00
_cell.angle_gamma   90.00
#
_symmetry.space_group_name_H-M   'P 1'
#
loop_
_entity.id
_entity.type
_entity.pdbx_description
1 polymer ?
#
loop_
_entity_poly.entity_id
_entity_poly.type
_entity_poly.pdbx_seq_one_letter_code
_entity_poly.pdbx_strand_id
1 'polypeptide(L)'
;MVKHSCNNVFSTWLDIYFQYKDSYDKINSFMVNNCDKVLDDINKKVELEIASGIRSDMLEMVRKTKQLTIYEYGAIAEEYIESSGLTKRQAEVVRLRKAYNFREIGKLLGISPEAVFKTYKQAIRKIENTMSAKRSDSIPGLSDQQSQIYMYYKEGLKPKEIAERLGISRDVVKIQIKRINQKRGTKQVNKK
;
A
#
# COMPACT_ATOMS: atom_id res chain seq x y z
N MET A 1 -25.48 -21.71 19.57
CA MET A 1 -24.29 -22.30 18.92
C MET A 1 -23.85 -21.40 17.78
N VAL A 2 -22.91 -20.49 18.04
CA VAL A 2 -22.33 -19.66 17.00
C VAL A 2 -21.36 -20.54 16.23
N LYS A 3 -21.72 -20.91 14.99
CA LYS A 3 -20.82 -21.60 14.07
C LYS A 3 -19.66 -20.66 13.76
N HIS A 4 -18.56 -20.80 14.50
CA HIS A 4 -17.27 -20.30 14.06
C HIS A 4 -16.88 -21.13 12.84
N SER A 5 -17.26 -20.65 11.66
CA SER A 5 -16.67 -21.08 10.41
C SER A 5 -15.20 -20.68 10.46
N CYS A 6 -14.36 -21.56 11.00
CA CYS A 6 -12.92 -21.53 10.75
C CYS A 6 -12.73 -21.81 9.26
N ASN A 7 -12.96 -20.78 8.44
CA ASN A 7 -12.45 -20.75 7.08
C ASN A 7 -10.95 -20.81 7.21
N ASN A 8 -10.42 -21.98 6.88
CA ASN A 8 -9.02 -22.37 6.92
C ASN A 8 -8.23 -21.65 5.80
N VAL A 9 -8.37 -20.33 5.71
CA VAL A 9 -7.56 -19.49 4.85
C VAL A 9 -6.35 -19.16 5.69
N PHE A 10 -5.25 -19.90 5.52
CA PHE A 10 -3.95 -19.41 5.95
C PHE A 10 -3.82 -17.98 5.39
N SER A 11 -3.78 -16.97 6.27
CA SER A 11 -3.59 -15.58 5.87
C SER A 11 -2.34 -15.56 4.99
N THR A 12 -2.51 -15.22 3.72
CA THR A 12 -1.39 -15.12 2.80
C THR A 12 -0.38 -14.14 3.40
N TRP A 13 0.93 -14.32 3.20
CA TRP A 13 1.95 -13.32 3.48
C TRP A 13 1.54 -11.93 3.00
N LEU A 14 0.75 -11.86 1.90
CA LEU A 14 0.15 -10.63 1.40
C LEU A 14 -0.91 -10.05 2.34
N ASP A 15 -1.83 -10.86 2.84
CA ASP A 15 -2.80 -10.46 3.87
C ASP A 15 -2.12 -10.02 5.15
N ILE A 16 -1.12 -10.80 5.60
CA ILE A 16 -0.31 -10.50 6.78
C ILE A 16 0.43 -9.17 6.60
N TYR A 17 1.04 -8.94 5.43
CA TYR A 17 1.66 -7.66 5.09
C TYR A 17 0.67 -6.50 5.20
N PHE A 18 -0.54 -6.66 4.65
CA PHE A 18 -1.55 -5.62 4.72
C PHE A 18 -2.06 -5.38 6.15
N GLN A 19 -2.21 -6.43 6.97
CA GLN A 19 -2.59 -6.30 8.37
C GLN A 19 -1.54 -5.54 9.19
N TYR A 20 -0.25 -5.86 9.00
CA TYR A 20 0.83 -5.13 9.65
C TYR A 20 0.95 -3.70 9.14
N LYS A 21 0.73 -3.46 7.84
CA LYS A 21 0.74 -2.11 7.26
C LYS A 21 -0.38 -1.25 7.84
N ASP A 22 -1.60 -1.78 7.89
CA ASP A 22 -2.75 -1.09 8.48
C ASP A 22 -2.54 -0.78 9.97
N SER A 23 -1.99 -1.74 10.72
CA SER A 23 -1.66 -1.55 12.14
C SER A 23 -0.58 -0.48 12.33
N TYR A 24 0.48 -0.49 11.51
CA TYR A 24 1.51 0.55 11.49
C TYR A 24 0.90 1.93 11.20
N ASP A 25 0.05 2.04 10.18
CA ASP A 25 -0.58 3.31 9.78
C ASP A 25 -1.45 3.87 10.92
N LYS A 26 -2.23 3.03 11.60
CA LYS A 26 -3.04 3.40 12.77
C LYS A 26 -2.20 3.93 13.93
N ILE A 27 -1.12 3.24 14.29
CA ILE A 27 -0.22 3.66 15.37
C ILE A 27 0.48 4.96 15.01
N ASN A 28 0.94 5.09 13.76
CA ASN A 28 1.56 6.31 13.27
C ASN A 28 0.58 7.49 13.31
N SER A 29 -0.68 7.30 12.92
CA SER A 29 -1.72 8.32 13.07
C SER A 29 -2.01 8.67 14.53
N PHE A 30 -2.07 7.69 15.44
CA PHE A 30 -2.22 7.94 16.88
C PHE A 30 -1.09 8.82 17.42
N MET A 31 0.17 8.50 17.08
CA MET A 31 1.32 9.29 17.50
C MET A 31 1.28 10.72 16.97
N VAL A 32 1.01 10.90 15.67
CA VAL A 32 0.92 12.24 15.05
C VAL A 32 -0.18 13.08 15.71
N ASN A 33 -1.35 12.49 15.97
CA ASN A 33 -2.49 13.20 16.56
C ASN A 33 -2.29 13.60 18.04
N ASN A 34 -1.31 13.01 18.73
CA ASN A 34 -1.08 13.23 20.16
C ASN A 34 0.28 13.88 20.48
N CYS A 35 1.16 14.06 19.49
CA CYS A 35 2.50 14.65 19.67
C CYS A 35 2.48 16.08 20.25
N ASP A 36 1.47 16.89 19.89
CA ASP A 36 1.35 18.29 20.33
C ASP A 36 0.66 18.47 21.70
N LYS A 37 0.06 17.40 22.27
CA LYS A 37 -0.72 17.44 23.53
C LYS A 37 0.11 17.10 24.77
N VAL A 38 1.42 17.11 24.64
CA VAL A 38 2.38 16.49 25.59
C VAL A 38 2.83 17.45 26.70
N LEU A 39 2.35 18.69 26.70
CA LEU A 39 3.00 19.74 27.49
C LEU A 39 2.98 19.54 29.01
N ASP A 40 2.11 18.69 29.59
CA ASP A 40 2.15 18.46 31.07
C ASP A 40 1.69 17.08 31.60
N ASP A 41 1.42 16.10 30.73
CA ASP A 41 0.85 14.81 31.16
C ASP A 41 1.88 13.66 31.03
N ILE A 42 2.40 13.21 32.17
CA ILE A 42 3.40 12.12 32.25
C ILE A 42 2.82 10.81 31.69
N ASN A 43 1.53 10.53 31.90
CA ASN A 43 0.91 9.30 31.38
C ASN A 43 0.87 9.32 29.85
N LYS A 44 0.57 10.47 29.24
CA LYS A 44 0.63 10.61 27.78
C LYS A 44 2.04 10.48 27.21
N LYS A 45 3.08 10.92 27.94
CA LYS A 45 4.48 10.71 27.54
C LYS A 45 4.82 9.23 27.49
N VAL A 46 4.44 8.47 28.53
CA VAL A 46 4.64 7.02 28.59
C VAL A 46 3.88 6.31 27.47
N GLU A 47 2.62 6.68 27.23
CA GLU A 47 1.81 6.12 26.13
C GLU A 47 2.44 6.36 24.75
N LEU A 48 3.01 7.55 24.51
CA LEU A 48 3.69 7.87 23.25
C LEU A 48 5.01 7.13 23.08
N GLU A 49 5.75 6.90 24.17
CA GLU A 49 6.99 6.11 24.14
C GLU A 49 6.69 4.64 23.82
N ILE A 50 5.66 4.06 24.46
CA ILE A 50 5.15 2.73 24.15
C ILE A 50 4.71 2.66 22.68
N ALA A 51 3.91 3.63 22.22
CA ALA A 51 3.44 3.67 20.84
C ALA A 51 4.61 3.80 19.83
N SER A 52 5.66 4.53 20.17
CA SER A 52 6.87 4.66 19.34
C SER A 52 7.62 3.33 19.20
N GLY A 53 7.74 2.58 20.31
CA GLY A 53 8.31 1.23 20.31
C GLY A 53 7.51 0.29 19.40
N ILE A 54 6.18 0.21 19.60
CA ILE A 54 5.30 -0.63 18.78
C ILE A 54 5.35 -0.21 17.31
N ARG A 55 5.40 1.10 17.00
CA ARG A 55 5.52 1.59 15.62
C ARG A 55 6.80 1.08 14.95
N SER A 56 7.93 1.08 15.66
CA SER A 56 9.21 0.59 15.15
C SER A 56 9.15 -0.90 14.82
N ASP A 57 8.62 -1.71 15.75
CA ASP A 57 8.47 -3.15 15.58
C ASP A 57 7.53 -3.48 14.41
N MET A 58 6.41 -2.76 14.31
CA MET A 58 5.46 -2.92 13.22
C MET A 58 6.07 -2.55 11.87
N LEU A 59 6.88 -1.49 11.79
CA LEU A 59 7.60 -1.13 10.56
C LEU A 59 8.57 -2.22 10.12
N GLU A 60 9.25 -2.87 11.05
CA GLU A 60 10.12 -4.01 10.75
C GLU A 60 9.32 -5.21 10.22
N MET A 61 8.18 -5.52 10.85
CA MET A 61 7.28 -6.58 10.40
C MET A 61 6.71 -6.31 9.02
N VAL A 62 6.31 -5.07 8.71
CA VAL A 62 5.89 -4.65 7.37
C VAL A 62 6.99 -4.91 6.34
N ARG A 63 8.25 -4.61 6.66
CA ARG A 63 9.38 -4.84 5.74
C ARG A 63 9.64 -6.32 5.50
N LYS A 64 9.69 -7.13 6.55
CA LYS A 64 9.94 -8.58 6.45
C LYS A 64 8.81 -9.28 5.69
N THR A 65 7.56 -8.99 6.06
CA THR A 65 6.39 -9.60 5.41
C THR A 65 6.28 -9.18 3.95
N LYS A 66 6.58 -7.91 3.61
CA LYS A 66 6.68 -7.45 2.21
C LYS A 66 7.74 -8.18 1.40
N GLN A 67 8.85 -8.59 2.02
CA GLN A 67 9.83 -9.42 1.32
C GLN A 67 9.25 -10.81 1.07
N LEU A 68 8.57 -11.39 2.05
CA LEU A 68 7.94 -12.71 1.97
C LEU A 68 6.76 -12.78 0.99
N THR A 69 6.02 -11.69 0.75
CA THR A 69 4.97 -11.65 -0.29
C THR A 69 5.52 -11.94 -1.69
N ILE A 70 6.77 -11.55 -1.97
CA ILE A 70 7.44 -11.86 -3.24
C ILE A 70 7.66 -13.37 -3.39
N TYR A 71 7.78 -14.08 -2.27
CA TYR A 71 8.02 -15.53 -2.19
C TYR A 71 6.74 -16.34 -2.05
N GLU A 72 5.55 -15.72 -1.92
CA GLU A 72 4.31 -16.46 -1.78
C GLU A 72 3.64 -16.67 -3.14
N TYR A 73 4.02 -17.77 -3.75
CA TYR A 73 3.89 -17.99 -5.17
C TYR A 73 2.46 -18.30 -5.67
N GLY A 74 1.56 -18.76 -4.79
CA GLY A 74 0.20 -19.18 -5.15
C GLY A 74 -0.94 -18.28 -4.67
N ALA A 75 -0.65 -17.24 -3.88
CA ALA A 75 -1.64 -16.50 -3.10
C ALA A 75 -2.44 -15.43 -3.87
N ILE A 76 -2.06 -15.12 -5.11
CA ILE A 76 -2.70 -14.04 -5.88
C ILE A 76 -3.99 -14.55 -6.52
N ALA A 77 -5.13 -14.09 -5.98
CA ALA A 77 -6.44 -14.37 -6.55
C ALA A 77 -6.57 -13.80 -7.97
N GLU A 78 -7.23 -14.55 -8.85
CA GLU A 78 -7.35 -14.22 -10.27
C GLU A 78 -8.05 -12.88 -10.51
N GLU A 79 -9.00 -12.52 -9.65
CA GLU A 79 -9.69 -11.22 -9.66
C GLU A 79 -8.72 -10.02 -9.70
N TYR A 80 -7.62 -10.11 -8.96
CA TYR A 80 -6.63 -9.03 -8.92
C TYR A 80 -5.72 -9.02 -10.15
N ILE A 81 -5.49 -10.17 -10.79
CA ILE A 81 -4.73 -10.24 -12.05
C ILE A 81 -5.53 -9.55 -13.16
N GLU A 82 -6.84 -9.76 -13.18
CA GLU A 82 -7.76 -9.17 -14.17
C GLU A 82 -7.99 -7.67 -13.93
N SER A 83 -8.22 -7.27 -12.68
CA SER A 83 -8.55 -5.87 -12.34
C SER A 83 -7.35 -4.91 -12.29
N SER A 84 -6.09 -5.41 -12.35
CA SER A 84 -4.88 -4.58 -12.16
C SER A 84 -4.28 -3.96 -13.42
N GLY A 85 -4.94 -4.05 -14.58
CA GLY A 85 -4.43 -3.46 -15.83
C GLY A 85 -3.04 -3.98 -16.21
N LEU A 86 -2.80 -5.28 -15.98
CA LEU A 86 -1.57 -5.95 -16.36
C LEU A 86 -1.48 -6.07 -17.89
N THR A 87 -0.26 -6.01 -18.44
CA THR A 87 -0.07 -6.43 -19.83
C THR A 87 -0.30 -7.94 -19.95
N LYS A 88 -0.60 -8.44 -21.16
CA LYS A 88 -0.73 -9.89 -21.41
C LYS A 88 0.48 -10.66 -20.87
N ARG A 89 1.69 -10.15 -21.11
CA ARG A 89 2.94 -10.74 -20.62
C ARG A 89 3.09 -10.71 -19.10
N GLN A 90 2.67 -9.62 -18.45
CA GLN A 90 2.67 -9.53 -16.99
C GLN A 90 1.70 -10.54 -16.37
N ALA A 91 0.47 -10.64 -16.90
CA ALA A 91 -0.52 -11.59 -16.42
C ALA A 91 -0.08 -13.05 -16.63
N GLU A 92 0.51 -13.36 -17.79
CA GLU A 92 1.09 -14.67 -18.11
C GLU A 92 2.19 -15.06 -17.12
N VAL A 93 3.16 -14.17 -16.87
CA VAL A 93 4.24 -14.41 -15.89
C VAL A 93 3.68 -14.63 -14.48
N VAL A 94 2.69 -13.85 -14.05
CA VAL A 94 2.05 -14.03 -12.72
C VAL A 94 1.34 -15.36 -12.62
N ARG A 95 0.59 -15.78 -13.66
CA ARG A 95 -0.10 -17.09 -13.68
C ARG A 95 0.89 -18.24 -13.65
N LEU A 96 1.93 -18.20 -14.48
CA LEU A 96 2.96 -19.23 -14.48
C LEU A 96 3.72 -19.28 -13.16
N ARG A 97 3.89 -18.14 -12.48
CA ARG A 97 4.55 -18.10 -11.17
C ARG A 97 3.79 -18.88 -10.09
N LYS A 98 2.50 -19.16 -10.27
CA LYS A 98 1.71 -20.02 -9.38
C LYS A 98 2.24 -21.46 -9.31
N ALA A 99 2.88 -21.94 -10.37
CA ALA A 99 3.33 -23.35 -10.48
C ALA A 99 4.83 -23.52 -10.78
N TYR A 100 5.50 -22.49 -11.32
CA TYR A 100 6.86 -22.60 -11.84
C TYR A 100 7.80 -21.55 -11.22
N ASN A 101 9.08 -21.89 -11.08
CA ASN A 101 10.11 -20.94 -10.67
C ASN A 101 10.58 -20.04 -11.84
N PHE A 102 11.30 -18.95 -11.57
CA PHE A 102 11.69 -17.98 -12.60
C PHE A 102 12.56 -18.59 -13.72
N ARG A 103 13.34 -19.63 -13.41
CA ARG A 103 14.17 -20.32 -14.40
C ARG A 103 13.31 -21.17 -15.34
N GLU A 104 12.35 -21.91 -14.81
CA GLU A 104 11.38 -22.69 -15.59
C GLU A 104 10.50 -21.79 -16.45
N ILE A 105 9.98 -20.70 -15.90
CA ILE A 105 9.22 -19.71 -16.66
C ILE A 105 10.08 -19.12 -17.77
N GLY A 106 11.35 -18.82 -17.50
CA GLY A 106 12.28 -18.33 -18.51
C GLY A 106 12.42 -19.29 -19.68
N LYS A 107 12.54 -20.61 -19.39
CA LYS A 107 12.55 -21.67 -20.41
C LYS A 107 11.24 -21.72 -21.20
N LEU A 108 10.09 -21.73 -20.52
CA LEU A 108 8.76 -21.80 -21.15
C LEU A 108 8.50 -20.59 -22.06
N LEU A 109 8.97 -19.42 -21.65
CA LEU A 109 8.67 -18.14 -22.29
C LEU A 109 9.77 -17.64 -23.23
N GLY A 110 10.88 -18.39 -23.36
CA GLY A 110 12.03 -18.04 -24.19
C GLY A 110 12.78 -16.77 -23.76
N ILE A 111 12.79 -16.46 -22.46
CA ILE A 111 13.41 -15.23 -21.91
C ILE A 111 14.30 -15.53 -20.71
N SER A 112 15.23 -14.63 -20.37
CA SER A 112 16.11 -14.85 -19.23
C SER A 112 15.34 -14.84 -17.90
N PRO A 113 15.79 -15.61 -16.88
CA PRO A 113 15.17 -15.59 -15.55
C PRO A 113 15.11 -14.19 -14.92
N GLU A 114 16.11 -13.33 -15.18
CA GLU A 114 16.12 -11.94 -14.72
C GLU A 114 15.01 -11.12 -15.37
N ALA A 115 14.76 -11.32 -16.67
CA ALA A 115 13.67 -10.67 -17.38
C ALA A 115 12.30 -11.12 -16.85
N VAL A 116 12.15 -12.41 -16.51
CA VAL A 116 10.95 -12.92 -15.82
C VAL A 116 10.78 -12.23 -14.47
N PHE A 117 11.83 -12.20 -13.64
CA PHE A 117 11.79 -11.57 -12.33
C PHE A 117 11.42 -10.09 -12.40
N LYS A 118 12.01 -9.34 -13.34
CA LYS A 118 11.71 -7.93 -13.56
C LYS A 118 10.23 -7.73 -13.97
N THR A 119 9.73 -8.57 -14.86
CA THR A 119 8.33 -8.54 -15.33
C THR A 119 7.37 -8.87 -14.18
N TYR A 120 7.68 -9.91 -13.40
CA TYR A 120 6.92 -10.31 -12.23
C TYR A 120 6.86 -9.19 -11.19
N LYS A 121 8.00 -8.59 -10.84
CA LYS A 121 8.08 -7.47 -9.87
C LYS A 121 7.24 -6.27 -10.30
N GLN A 122 7.19 -5.95 -11.60
CA GLN A 122 6.33 -4.90 -12.11
C GLN A 122 4.84 -5.25 -12.00
N ALA A 123 4.48 -6.50 -12.27
CA ALA A 123 3.12 -6.99 -12.16
C ALA A 123 2.64 -6.96 -10.69
N ILE A 124 3.45 -7.45 -9.75
CA ILE A 124 3.16 -7.42 -8.31
C ILE A 124 2.90 -5.99 -7.83
N ARG A 125 3.75 -5.02 -8.20
CA ARG A 125 3.52 -3.61 -7.82
C ARG A 125 2.17 -3.07 -8.30
N LYS A 126 1.74 -3.43 -9.50
CA LYS A 126 0.41 -3.03 -10.01
C LYS A 126 -0.70 -3.67 -9.18
N ILE A 127 -0.57 -4.95 -8.89
CA ILE A 127 -1.54 -5.70 -8.06
C ILE A 127 -1.62 -5.13 -6.66
N GLU A 128 -0.49 -4.86 -6.01
CA GLU A 128 -0.41 -4.21 -4.69
C GLU A 128 -1.12 -2.85 -4.70
N ASN A 129 -0.94 -2.04 -5.75
CA ASN A 129 -1.61 -0.75 -5.88
C ASN A 129 -3.13 -0.92 -6.03
N THR A 130 -3.59 -1.88 -6.83
CA THR A 130 -5.03 -2.16 -7.00
C THR A 130 -5.67 -2.66 -5.72
N MET A 131 -5.01 -3.57 -5.00
CA MET A 131 -5.45 -4.07 -3.71
C MET A 131 -5.51 -2.97 -2.66
N SER A 132 -4.47 -2.13 -2.59
CA SER A 132 -4.45 -0.96 -1.71
C SER A 132 -5.57 0.02 -2.07
N ALA A 133 -5.85 0.22 -3.37
CA ALA A 133 -6.95 1.07 -3.85
C ALA A 133 -8.35 0.50 -3.61
N LYS A 134 -8.49 -0.83 -3.49
CA LYS A 134 -9.74 -1.47 -3.07
C LYS A 134 -9.93 -1.48 -1.55
N ARG A 135 -8.84 -1.57 -0.78
CA ARG A 135 -8.87 -1.66 0.70
C ARG A 135 -8.86 -0.30 1.40
N SER A 136 -8.26 0.72 0.79
CA SER A 136 -8.40 2.11 1.21
C SER A 136 -9.32 2.82 0.22
N ASP A 137 -10.02 3.88 0.64
CA ASP A 137 -10.74 4.82 -0.24
C ASP A 137 -9.75 5.60 -1.15
N SER A 138 -8.79 4.91 -1.76
CA SER A 138 -7.69 5.46 -2.53
C SER A 138 -8.13 5.69 -3.96
N ILE A 139 -7.74 6.86 -4.46
CA ILE A 139 -8.24 7.40 -5.71
C ILE A 139 -7.36 6.90 -6.86
N PRO A 140 -7.93 6.29 -7.91
CA PRO A 140 -7.17 5.76 -9.03
C PRO A 140 -6.21 6.79 -9.66
N GLY A 141 -4.92 6.46 -9.71
CA GLY A 141 -3.86 7.28 -10.31
C GLY A 141 -3.11 8.20 -9.33
N LEU A 142 -3.43 8.13 -8.04
CA LEU A 142 -2.72 8.77 -6.94
C LEU A 142 -1.98 7.72 -6.11
N SER A 143 -0.82 8.08 -5.53
CA SER A 143 -0.21 7.27 -4.47
C SER A 143 -1.05 7.34 -3.19
N ASP A 144 -0.89 6.38 -2.27
CA ASP A 144 -1.61 6.36 -0.98
C ASP A 144 -1.57 7.73 -0.27
N GLN A 145 -0.38 8.34 -0.21
CA GLN A 145 -0.18 9.68 0.37
C GLN A 145 -0.89 10.78 -0.44
N GLN A 146 -0.89 10.70 -1.78
CA GLN A 146 -1.61 11.66 -2.62
C GLN A 146 -3.12 11.51 -2.49
N SER A 147 -3.63 10.29 -2.33
CA SER A 147 -5.04 10.01 -2.08
C SER A 147 -5.47 10.62 -0.75
N GLN A 148 -4.71 10.42 0.32
CA GLN A 148 -4.99 11.02 1.63
C GLN A 148 -4.94 12.56 1.59
N ILE A 149 -3.92 13.15 0.96
CA ILE A 149 -3.82 14.61 0.75
C ILE A 149 -5.05 15.13 -0.01
N TYR A 150 -5.49 14.40 -1.05
CA TYR A 150 -6.61 14.82 -1.87
C TYR A 150 -7.95 14.71 -1.15
N MET A 151 -8.15 13.66 -0.34
CA MET A 151 -9.38 13.48 0.45
C MET A 151 -9.53 14.61 1.47
N TYR A 152 -8.50 14.90 2.28
CA TYR A 152 -8.55 16.01 3.23
C TYR A 152 -8.72 17.37 2.54
N TYR A 153 -8.09 17.56 1.37
CA TYR A 153 -8.28 18.79 0.59
C TYR A 153 -9.71 18.92 0.06
N LYS A 154 -10.33 17.83 -0.37
CA LYS A 154 -11.74 17.77 -0.82
C LYS A 154 -12.73 18.04 0.32
N GLU A 155 -12.38 17.66 1.54
CA GLU A 155 -13.12 17.94 2.77
C GLU A 155 -12.98 19.41 3.23
N GLY A 156 -12.21 20.23 2.51
CA GLY A 156 -12.08 21.67 2.78
C GLY A 156 -10.92 22.04 3.72
N LEU A 157 -10.09 21.08 4.12
CA LEU A 157 -8.95 21.37 4.99
C LEU A 157 -7.88 22.21 4.28
N LYS A 158 -7.26 23.10 5.06
CA LYS A 158 -6.16 23.94 4.60
C LYS A 158 -4.88 23.11 4.52
N PRO A 159 -3.94 23.45 3.62
CA PRO A 159 -2.67 22.73 3.48
C PRO A 159 -1.82 22.64 4.77
N LYS A 160 -2.02 23.55 5.72
CA LYS A 160 -1.39 23.50 7.04
C LYS A 160 -1.96 22.36 7.89
N GLU A 161 -3.28 22.23 7.95
CA GLU A 161 -4.00 21.19 8.70
C GLU A 161 -3.76 19.81 8.09
N ILE A 162 -3.67 19.73 6.76
CA ILE A 162 -3.31 18.50 6.04
C ILE A 162 -1.85 18.09 6.34
N ALA A 163 -0.94 19.06 6.42
CA ALA A 163 0.46 18.83 6.73
C ALA A 163 0.64 18.30 8.16
N GLU A 164 -0.07 18.90 9.10
CA GLU A 164 -0.15 18.46 10.50
C GLU A 164 -0.69 17.03 10.60
N ARG A 165 -1.82 16.73 9.95
CA ARG A 165 -2.42 15.38 9.96
C ARG A 165 -1.54 14.29 9.32
N LEU A 166 -0.71 14.66 8.35
CA LEU A 166 0.10 13.70 7.59
C LEU A 166 1.57 13.66 8.02
N GLY A 167 1.98 14.48 9.01
CA GLY A 167 3.36 14.53 9.49
C GLY A 167 4.36 14.91 8.39
N ILE A 168 3.96 15.76 7.44
CA ILE A 168 4.79 16.22 6.33
C ILE A 168 4.81 17.74 6.27
N SER A 169 5.78 18.34 5.58
CA SER A 169 5.82 19.80 5.50
C SER A 169 4.64 20.36 4.71
N ARG A 170 4.17 21.54 5.11
CA ARG A 170 3.16 22.32 4.38
C ARG A 170 3.51 22.53 2.92
N ASP A 171 4.80 22.69 2.61
CA ASP A 171 5.26 22.89 1.25
C ASP A 171 5.19 21.60 0.43
N VAL A 172 5.48 20.45 1.04
CA VAL A 172 5.23 19.14 0.41
C VAL A 172 3.73 18.99 0.11
N VAL A 173 2.84 19.32 1.04
CA VAL A 173 1.38 19.27 0.79
C VAL A 173 0.98 20.16 -0.38
N LYS A 174 1.43 21.41 -0.42
CA LYS A 174 1.14 22.32 -1.54
C LYS A 174 1.63 21.78 -2.88
N ILE A 175 2.85 21.27 -2.93
CA ILE A 175 3.43 20.67 -4.15
C ILE A 175 2.61 19.45 -4.58
N GLN A 176 2.20 18.60 -3.63
CA GLN A 176 1.40 17.42 -3.93
C GLN A 176 -0.01 17.80 -4.40
N ILE A 177 -0.70 18.76 -3.77
CA ILE A 177 -2.01 19.27 -4.24
C ILE A 177 -1.89 19.80 -5.68
N LYS A 178 -0.84 20.57 -5.99
CA LYS A 178 -0.59 21.06 -7.35
C LYS A 178 -0.40 19.90 -8.34
N ARG A 179 0.42 18.90 -8.00
CA ARG A 179 0.64 17.70 -8.83
C ARG A 179 -0.63 16.88 -9.00
N ILE A 180 -1.43 16.72 -7.96
CA ILE A 180 -2.72 16.01 -8.00
C ILE A 180 -3.69 16.74 -8.93
N ASN A 181 -3.83 18.06 -8.77
CA ASN A 181 -4.68 18.89 -9.64
C ASN A 181 -4.19 18.88 -11.08
N GLN A 182 -2.88 18.88 -11.34
CA GLN A 182 -2.32 18.73 -12.68
C GLN A 182 -2.67 17.37 -13.29
N LYS A 183 -2.47 16.26 -12.56
CA LYS A 183 -2.83 14.90 -12.99
C LYS A 183 -4.32 14.72 -13.28
N ARG A 184 -5.18 15.43 -12.55
CA ARG A 184 -6.64 15.35 -12.70
C ARG A 184 -7.17 16.34 -13.75
N GLY A 185 -6.56 17.52 -13.87
CA GLY A 185 -6.89 18.54 -14.88
C GLY A 185 -6.45 18.15 -16.29
N THR A 186 -5.28 17.53 -16.47
CA THR A 186 -4.86 16.99 -17.79
C THR A 186 -5.78 15.89 -18.31
N LYS A 187 -6.47 15.14 -17.43
CA LYS A 187 -7.48 14.15 -17.84
C LYS A 187 -8.82 14.76 -18.27
N GLN A 188 -9.15 15.98 -17.86
CA GLN A 188 -10.39 16.66 -18.28
C GLN A 188 -10.23 17.45 -19.59
N VAL A 189 -9.01 17.90 -19.93
CA VAL A 189 -8.78 18.70 -21.15
C VAL A 189 -8.59 17.83 -22.40
N ASN A 190 -8.21 16.55 -22.25
CA ASN A 190 -8.03 15.62 -23.39
C ASN A 190 -9.27 14.76 -23.72
N LYS A 191 -10.48 15.28 -23.45
CA LYS A 191 -11.72 14.80 -24.06
C LYS A 191 -12.33 15.93 -24.88
N LYS A 192 -11.76 16.21 -26.04
CA LYS A 192 -12.43 16.81 -27.18
C LYS A 192 -11.98 16.07 -28.43
#